data_AF-A0A7D9HYJ4-F1
#
_entry.id   AF-A0A7D9HYJ4-F1
#
_cell.length_a   1.000
_cell.length_b   1.000
_cell.length_c   1.000
_cell.angle_alpha   90.00
_cell.angle_beta   90.00
_cell.angle_gamma   90.00
#
_symmetry.space_group_name_H-M   'P 1'
#
loop_
_entity.id
_entity.type
_entity.pdbx_description
1 polymer ?
#
loop_
_entity_poly.entity_id
_entity_poly.type
_entity_poly.pdbx_seq_one_letter_code
_entity_poly.pdbx_strand_id
1 'polypeptide(L)'
;MCNANEQYSRKYNLRVGGIKEEPGEDCYEAISSFFSNEMGVTIDDAEIDRVHRVGKAGGSSPRQMIVKFKGYRAKQAVLKSRRELKGKKGLYVREDLTAKNLDLFRYARVVEFISSVWSSDGKIFVKLKVDSSIRVVCCKDDVLNLQFV
;
A
#
# COMPACT_ATOMS: atom_id res chain seq x y z
N MET A 1 -13.94 0.15 -16.79
CA MET A 1 -13.08 1.26 -17.28
C MET A 1 -12.71 2.27 -16.18
N CYS A 2 -13.64 2.77 -15.35
CA CYS A 2 -13.35 3.79 -14.33
C CYS A 2 -12.27 3.39 -13.28
N ASN A 3 -12.42 2.23 -12.63
CA ASN A 3 -11.50 1.80 -11.56
C ASN A 3 -10.04 1.58 -12.02
N ALA A 4 -9.83 1.08 -13.24
CA ALA A 4 -8.49 0.83 -13.75
C ALA A 4 -7.73 2.14 -13.99
N ASN A 5 -8.43 3.16 -14.51
CA ASN A 5 -7.88 4.49 -14.71
C ASN A 5 -7.60 5.19 -13.37
N GLU A 6 -8.52 5.04 -12.41
CA GLU A 6 -8.32 5.52 -11.04
C GLU A 6 -7.13 4.85 -10.35
N GLN A 7 -6.94 3.54 -10.55
CA GLN A 7 -5.78 2.83 -9.98
C GLN A 7 -4.47 3.26 -10.67
N TYR A 8 -4.51 3.56 -11.97
CA TYR A 8 -3.36 4.05 -12.71
C TYR A 8 -2.89 5.42 -12.22
N SER A 9 -3.81 6.33 -11.88
CA SER A 9 -3.44 7.64 -11.31
C SER A 9 -2.77 7.53 -9.93
N ARG A 10 -3.00 6.43 -9.21
CA ARG A 10 -2.37 6.10 -7.91
C ARG A 10 -1.10 5.27 -8.03
N LYS A 11 -0.61 4.99 -9.25
CA LYS A 11 0.54 4.10 -9.48
C LYS A 11 1.78 4.48 -8.67
N TYR A 12 2.02 5.77 -8.47
CA TYR A 12 3.16 6.32 -7.72
C TYR A 12 2.83 6.69 -6.28
N ASN A 13 1.65 6.33 -5.78
CA ASN A 13 1.21 6.65 -4.44
C ASN A 13 1.49 5.47 -3.48
N LEU A 14 1.96 5.81 -2.29
CA LEU A 14 1.99 4.91 -1.13
C LEU A 14 1.14 5.49 0.00
N ARG A 15 0.57 4.59 0.80
CA ARG A 15 -0.07 4.91 2.08
C ARG A 15 0.85 4.51 3.21
N VAL A 16 1.10 5.46 4.09
CA VAL A 16 1.88 5.27 5.31
C VAL A 16 1.00 5.53 6.52
N GLY A 17 1.09 4.68 7.53
CA GLY A 17 0.29 4.80 8.75
C GLY A 17 1.11 4.60 10.01
N GLY A 18 0.60 5.14 11.11
CA GLY A 18 1.23 5.05 12.43
C GLY A 18 2.20 6.20 12.76
N ILE A 19 2.39 7.16 11.86
CA ILE A 19 3.18 8.37 12.14
C ILE A 19 2.37 9.28 13.06
N LYS A 20 2.91 9.64 14.22
CA LYS A 20 2.29 10.57 15.16
C LYS A 20 2.00 11.91 14.47
N GLU A 21 0.87 12.54 14.78
CA GLU A 21 0.51 13.85 14.25
C GLU A 21 0.91 14.92 15.25
N GLU A 22 1.56 15.98 14.76
CA GLU A 22 1.87 17.17 15.56
C GLU A 22 1.18 18.41 14.96
N PRO A 23 0.70 19.35 15.79
CA PRO A 23 0.15 20.62 15.30
C PRO A 23 1.20 21.40 14.50
N GLY A 24 0.86 21.80 13.27
CA GLY A 24 1.79 22.53 12.40
C GLY A 24 2.93 21.67 11.83
N GLU A 25 2.79 20.34 11.83
CA GLU A 25 3.80 19.43 11.28
C GLU A 25 4.13 19.73 9.80
N ASP A 26 5.41 19.64 9.45
CA ASP A 26 5.82 19.48 8.06
C ASP A 26 5.67 18.00 7.66
N CYS A 27 4.76 17.74 6.73
CA CYS A 27 4.52 16.40 6.21
C CYS A 27 5.73 15.81 5.47
N TYR A 28 6.58 16.64 4.84
CA TYR A 28 7.80 16.18 4.18
C TYR A 28 8.84 15.75 5.21
N GLU A 29 9.09 16.57 6.23
CA GLU A 29 10.02 16.21 7.29
C GLU A 29 9.58 14.95 8.06
N ALA A 30 8.28 14.85 8.38
CA ALA A 30 7.73 13.69 9.06
C ALA A 30 7.89 12.39 8.26
N ILE A 31 7.69 12.45 6.94
CA ILE A 31 7.82 11.24 6.09
C ILE A 31 9.29 10.87 5.83
N SER A 32 10.15 11.86 5.62
CA SER A 32 11.59 11.64 5.41
C SER A 32 12.23 11.06 6.68
N SER A 33 11.86 11.60 7.86
CA SER A 33 12.27 11.05 9.16
C SER A 33 11.76 9.62 9.36
N PHE A 34 10.50 9.35 9.01
CA PHE A 34 9.93 8.00 9.10
C PHE A 34 10.69 7.01 8.20
N PHE A 35 10.95 7.35 6.94
CA PHE A 35 11.69 6.44 6.03
C PHE A 35 13.12 6.20 6.48
N SER A 36 13.82 7.22 6.98
CA SER A 36 15.18 7.08 7.49
C SER A 36 15.21 6.22 8.76
N ASN A 37 14.44 6.60 9.79
CA ASN A 37 14.51 6.00 11.12
C ASN A 37 13.90 4.59 11.17
N GLU A 38 12.76 4.39 10.49
CA GLU A 38 12.01 3.15 10.61
C GLU A 38 12.40 2.10 9.58
N MET A 39 12.94 2.53 8.43
CA MET A 39 13.18 1.67 7.26
C MET A 39 14.62 1.75 6.73
N GLY A 40 15.45 2.67 7.21
CA GLY A 40 16.82 2.87 6.72
C GLY A 40 16.89 3.33 5.26
N VAL A 41 15.85 4.04 4.78
CA VAL A 41 15.78 4.54 3.40
C VAL A 41 15.83 6.05 3.40
N THR A 42 16.81 6.60 2.71
CA THR A 42 16.88 8.03 2.40
C THR A 42 16.26 8.28 1.03
N ILE A 43 15.27 9.16 0.98
CA ILE A 43 14.65 9.64 -0.25
C ILE A 43 14.93 11.14 -0.34
N ASP A 44 15.41 11.59 -1.48
CA ASP A 44 15.56 13.02 -1.77
C ASP A 44 14.17 13.65 -1.89
N ASP A 45 13.97 14.83 -1.30
CA ASP A 45 12.73 15.59 -1.43
C ASP A 45 12.38 15.86 -2.90
N ALA A 46 13.38 15.96 -3.78
CA ALA A 46 13.20 16.07 -5.22
C ALA A 46 12.52 14.84 -5.86
N GLU A 47 12.56 13.66 -5.24
CA GLU A 47 11.86 12.44 -5.70
C GLU A 47 10.40 12.38 -5.22
N ILE A 48 10.00 13.24 -4.29
CA ILE A 48 8.63 13.34 -3.78
C ILE A 48 7.89 14.42 -4.56
N ASP A 49 6.72 14.07 -5.10
CA ASP A 49 5.84 15.00 -5.80
C ASP A 49 4.91 15.71 -4.81
N ARG A 50 4.29 14.93 -3.92
CA ARG A 50 3.37 15.46 -2.92
C ARG A 50 3.24 14.53 -1.73
N VAL A 51 3.15 15.11 -0.54
CA VAL A 51 2.79 14.40 0.69
C VAL A 51 1.68 15.15 1.43
N HIS A 52 0.74 14.42 2.01
CA HIS A 52 -0.31 14.99 2.85
C HIS A 52 -0.99 13.92 3.71
N ARG A 53 -1.56 14.34 4.86
CA ARG A 53 -2.46 13.51 5.67
C ARG A 53 -3.81 13.33 4.99
N VAL A 54 -4.42 12.17 5.20
CA VAL A 54 -5.77 11.85 4.70
C VAL A 54 -6.67 11.29 5.81
N GLY A 55 -7.95 11.64 5.74
CA GLY A 55 -8.96 11.27 6.73
C GLY A 55 -9.33 12.41 7.68
N LYS A 56 -10.29 12.14 8.55
CA LYS A 56 -10.79 13.11 9.54
C LYS A 56 -9.79 13.25 10.69
N ALA A 57 -9.53 14.48 11.12
CA ALA A 57 -8.71 14.75 12.30
C ALA A 57 -9.46 14.39 13.59
N GLY A 58 -8.73 14.22 14.71
CA GLY A 58 -9.31 13.97 16.03
C GLY A 58 -9.80 12.55 16.27
N GLY A 59 -9.38 11.59 15.43
CA GLY A 59 -9.64 10.17 15.66
C GLY A 59 -8.75 9.57 16.76
N SER A 60 -9.07 8.35 17.19
CA SER A 60 -8.28 7.59 18.18
C SER A 60 -6.91 7.12 17.65
N SER A 61 -6.68 7.21 16.34
CA SER A 61 -5.43 6.81 15.70
C SER A 61 -4.95 7.90 14.74
N PRO A 62 -3.63 8.05 14.55
CA PRO A 62 -3.10 9.02 13.61
C PRO A 62 -3.59 8.74 12.19
N ARG A 63 -3.93 9.82 11.48
CA ARG A 63 -4.30 9.82 10.07
C ARG A 63 -3.18 9.25 9.23
N GLN A 64 -3.57 8.50 8.20
CA GLN A 64 -2.63 8.01 7.21
C GLN A 64 -2.05 9.18 6.42
N MET A 65 -0.84 9.00 5.90
CA MET A 65 -0.23 9.89 4.92
C MET A 65 -0.29 9.23 3.55
N ILE A 66 -0.64 10.01 2.53
CA ILE A 66 -0.40 9.64 1.13
C ILE A 66 0.86 10.34 0.68
N VAL A 67 1.79 9.54 0.12
CA VAL A 67 3.05 10.00 -0.46
C VAL A 67 3.02 9.66 -1.93
N LYS A 68 3.12 10.66 -2.80
CA LYS A 68 3.25 10.49 -4.24
C LYS A 68 4.69 10.75 -4.64
N PHE A 69 5.30 9.78 -5.30
CA PHE A 69 6.66 9.88 -5.83
C PHE A 69 6.63 10.37 -7.28
N LYS A 70 7.69 11.04 -7.72
CA LYS A 70 7.90 11.37 -9.15
C LYS A 70 8.33 10.16 -9.95
N GLY A 71 9.14 9.28 -9.34
CA GLY A 71 9.75 8.12 -9.98
C GLY A 71 9.21 6.78 -9.48
N TYR A 72 9.20 5.79 -10.39
CA TYR A 72 8.94 4.39 -10.02
C TYR A 72 10.01 3.85 -9.06
N ARG A 73 11.28 4.23 -9.29
CA ARG A 73 12.43 3.74 -8.53
C ARG A 73 12.35 4.11 -7.06
N ALA A 74 12.05 5.37 -6.73
CA ALA A 74 11.87 5.83 -5.35
C ALA A 74 10.72 5.09 -4.64
N LYS A 75 9.53 5.00 -5.28
CA LYS A 75 8.40 4.20 -4.75
C LYS A 75 8.83 2.76 -4.44
N GLN A 76 9.55 2.10 -5.36
CA GLN A 76 9.97 0.72 -5.19
C GLN A 76 11.04 0.54 -4.10
N ALA A 77 11.97 1.49 -3.95
CA ALA A 77 12.95 1.48 -2.87
C ALA A 77 12.25 1.45 -1.51
N VAL A 78 11.29 2.34 -1.29
CA VAL A 78 10.47 2.36 -0.07
C VAL A 78 9.66 1.07 0.08
N LEU A 79 8.98 0.59 -0.96
CA LEU A 79 8.19 -0.64 -0.88
C LEU A 79 9.02 -1.87 -0.53
N LYS A 80 10.27 -1.98 -1.01
CA LYS A 80 11.17 -3.09 -0.69
C LYS A 80 11.61 -3.07 0.77
N SER A 81 11.92 -1.89 1.30
CA SER A 81 12.36 -1.72 2.69
C SER A 81 11.23 -1.80 3.71
N ARG A 82 9.95 -1.86 3.30
CA ARG A 82 8.83 -1.97 4.26
C ARG A 82 8.90 -3.21 5.15
N ARG A 83 9.70 -4.22 4.77
CA ARG A 83 9.94 -5.42 5.58
C ARG A 83 10.57 -5.09 6.94
N GLU A 84 11.31 -3.99 7.03
CA GLU A 84 11.92 -3.51 8.29
C GLU A 84 10.88 -3.05 9.31
N LEU A 85 9.64 -2.80 8.87
CA LEU A 85 8.51 -2.47 9.75
C LEU A 85 7.87 -3.71 10.39
N LYS A 86 8.28 -4.93 10.01
CA LYS A 86 7.68 -6.17 10.53
C LYS A 86 7.96 -6.26 12.04
N GLY A 87 6.89 -6.37 12.83
CA GLY A 87 6.96 -6.42 14.30
C GLY A 87 6.79 -5.07 14.98
N LYS A 88 6.92 -3.94 14.25
CA LYS A 88 6.65 -2.60 14.78
C LYS A 88 5.14 -2.37 14.80
N LYS A 89 4.56 -2.23 16.01
CA LYS A 89 3.11 -2.08 16.17
C LYS A 89 2.64 -0.74 15.61
N GLY A 90 1.57 -0.77 14.83
CA GLY A 90 0.92 0.43 14.29
C GLY A 90 1.57 1.05 13.04
N LEU A 91 2.82 0.68 12.72
CA LEU A 91 3.55 1.21 11.57
C LEU A 91 3.35 0.33 10.33
N TYR A 92 3.06 0.95 9.19
CA TYR A 92 2.99 0.22 7.91
C TYR A 92 3.17 1.13 6.71
N VAL A 93 3.66 0.53 5.62
CA VAL A 93 3.68 1.11 4.27
C VAL A 93 3.00 0.14 3.30
N ARG A 94 2.03 0.64 2.52
CA ARG A 94 1.27 -0.14 1.54
C ARG A 94 1.04 0.67 0.26
N GLU A 95 0.68 -0.02 -0.82
CA GLU A 95 0.23 0.67 -2.03
C GLU A 95 -1.10 1.39 -1.79
N ASP A 96 -1.29 2.53 -2.45
CA ASP A 96 -2.56 3.24 -2.47
C ASP A 96 -3.53 2.60 -3.47
N LEU A 97 -4.24 1.57 -3.00
CA LEU A 97 -5.26 0.89 -3.79
C LEU A 97 -6.56 1.70 -3.82
N THR A 98 -7.30 1.60 -4.93
CA THR A 98 -8.69 2.08 -4.99
C THR A 98 -9.58 1.32 -4.01
N ALA A 99 -10.75 1.88 -3.68
CA ALA A 99 -11.69 1.21 -2.77
C ALA A 99 -12.06 -0.19 -3.28
N LYS A 100 -12.31 -0.34 -4.59
CA LYS A 100 -12.61 -1.63 -5.21
C LYS A 100 -11.44 -2.62 -5.11
N ASN A 101 -10.21 -2.18 -5.38
CA ASN A 101 -9.04 -3.06 -5.32
C ASN A 101 -8.70 -3.45 -3.87
N LEU A 102 -8.90 -2.53 -2.92
CA LEU A 102 -8.73 -2.82 -1.50
C LEU A 102 -9.80 -3.80 -0.98
N ASP A 103 -11.05 -3.67 -1.43
CA ASP A 103 -12.12 -4.62 -1.12
C ASP A 103 -11.79 -6.01 -1.67
N LEU A 104 -11.37 -6.10 -2.94
CA LEU A 104 -10.92 -7.36 -3.55
C LEU A 104 -9.74 -7.97 -2.79
N PHE A 105 -8.74 -7.17 -2.43
CA PHE A 105 -7.59 -7.62 -1.65
C PHE A 105 -8.01 -8.20 -0.30
N ARG A 106 -8.96 -7.55 0.40
CA ARG A 106 -9.48 -8.03 1.69
C ARG A 106 -10.28 -9.32 1.53
N TYR A 107 -11.14 -9.37 0.51
CA TYR A 107 -11.93 -10.55 0.19
C TYR A 107 -11.04 -11.76 -0.09
N ALA A 108 -10.06 -11.63 -1.00
CA ALA A 108 -9.15 -12.73 -1.34
C ALA A 108 -8.36 -13.27 -0.14
N ARG A 109 -8.10 -12.44 0.89
CA ARG A 109 -7.36 -12.85 2.10
C ARG A 109 -8.14 -13.79 3.02
N VAL A 110 -9.47 -13.81 2.93
CA VAL A 110 -10.32 -14.67 3.78
C VAL A 110 -10.82 -15.91 3.06
N VAL A 111 -10.46 -16.08 1.79
CA VAL A 111 -10.84 -17.24 0.97
C VAL A 111 -9.96 -18.44 1.31
N GLU A 112 -10.58 -19.58 1.60
CA GLU A 112 -9.88 -20.73 2.18
C GLU A 112 -8.86 -21.39 1.26
N PHE A 113 -9.11 -21.47 -0.05
CA PHE A 113 -8.18 -22.11 -1.01
C PHE A 113 -7.01 -21.20 -1.42
N ILE A 114 -6.93 -19.97 -0.89
CA ILE A 114 -5.84 -19.02 -1.12
C ILE A 114 -4.83 -19.10 0.02
N SER A 115 -3.55 -19.29 -0.31
CA SER A 115 -2.45 -19.35 0.65
C SER A 115 -1.85 -17.98 0.96
N SER A 116 -1.85 -17.06 -0.01
CA SER A 116 -1.25 -15.73 0.14
C SER A 116 -1.86 -14.73 -0.84
N VAL A 117 -1.90 -13.46 -0.42
CA VAL A 117 -2.39 -12.33 -1.23
C VAL A 117 -1.43 -11.16 -1.09
N TRP A 118 -1.05 -10.54 -2.21
CA TRP A 118 -0.26 -9.31 -2.22
C TRP A 118 -0.72 -8.41 -3.35
N SER A 119 -0.36 -7.13 -3.27
CA SER A 119 -0.51 -6.19 -4.38
C SER A 119 0.85 -5.86 -4.98
N SER A 120 0.86 -5.62 -6.29
CA SER A 120 1.99 -5.03 -6.98
C SER A 120 1.49 -4.18 -8.14
N ASP A 121 1.90 -2.91 -8.16
CA ASP A 121 1.52 -1.92 -9.17
C ASP A 121 0.01 -1.81 -9.36
N GLY A 122 -0.70 -1.85 -8.23
CA GLY A 122 -2.15 -1.74 -8.17
C GLY A 122 -2.92 -2.99 -8.59
N LYS A 123 -2.24 -4.06 -9.03
CA LYS A 123 -2.84 -5.36 -9.33
C LYS A 123 -2.83 -6.25 -8.10
N ILE A 124 -3.82 -7.12 -7.97
CA ILE A 124 -3.95 -8.06 -6.86
C ILE A 124 -3.51 -9.44 -7.32
N PHE A 125 -2.57 -10.03 -6.60
CA PHE A 125 -2.04 -11.36 -6.84
C PHE A 125 -2.48 -12.28 -5.71
N VAL A 126 -2.86 -13.49 -6.09
CA VAL A 126 -3.22 -14.57 -5.17
C VAL A 126 -2.35 -15.78 -5.46
N LYS A 127 -1.95 -16.50 -4.41
CA LYS A 127 -1.28 -17.80 -4.51
C LYS A 127 -2.24 -18.88 -4.04
N LEU A 128 -2.48 -19.89 -4.86
CA LEU A 128 -3.37 -21.00 -4.50
C LEU A 128 -2.69 -21.97 -3.52
N LYS A 129 -3.48 -22.63 -2.67
CA LYS A 129 -2.98 -23.67 -1.76
C LYS A 129 -2.68 -24.98 -2.48
N VAL A 130 -3.48 -25.33 -3.50
CA VAL A 130 -3.46 -26.64 -4.16
C VAL A 130 -2.13 -26.90 -4.89
N ASP A 131 -1.68 -25.94 -5.69
CA ASP A 131 -0.54 -26.10 -6.61
C ASP A 131 0.51 -25.00 -6.45
N SER A 132 0.37 -24.13 -5.43
CA SER A 132 1.21 -22.95 -5.23
C SER A 132 1.24 -21.97 -6.41
N SER A 133 0.33 -22.10 -7.37
CA SER A 133 0.32 -21.26 -8.55
C SER A 133 -0.18 -19.85 -8.24
N ILE A 134 0.35 -18.88 -9.00
CA ILE A 134 0.07 -17.46 -8.81
C ILE A 134 -0.92 -17.01 -9.88
N ARG A 135 -1.95 -16.27 -9.49
CA ARG A 135 -2.94 -15.68 -10.40
C ARG A 135 -3.13 -14.21 -10.10
N VAL A 136 -3.42 -13.42 -11.13
CA VAL A 136 -3.85 -12.03 -11.00
C VAL A 136 -5.36 -12.00 -11.06
N VAL A 137 -5.98 -11.29 -10.12
CA VAL A 137 -7.45 -11.14 -10.04
C VAL A 137 -7.81 -9.66 -10.08
N CYS A 138 -8.91 -9.34 -10.77
CA CYS A 138 -9.42 -7.98 -10.93
C CYS A 138 -10.85 -7.78 -10.40
N CYS A 139 -11.56 -8.88 -10.12
CA CYS A 139 -12.86 -8.89 -9.43
C CYS A 139 -13.01 -10.13 -8.53
N LYS A 140 -14.13 -10.19 -7.79
CA LYS A 140 -14.45 -11.33 -6.93
C LYS A 140 -14.79 -12.59 -7.74
N ASP A 141 -15.40 -12.44 -8.92
CA ASP A 141 -15.71 -13.59 -9.79
C ASP A 141 -14.44 -14.30 -10.27
N ASP A 142 -13.37 -13.55 -10.59
CA ASP A 142 -12.06 -14.14 -10.89
C ASP A 142 -11.60 -15.05 -9.75
N VAL A 143 -11.77 -14.61 -8.49
CA VAL A 143 -11.38 -15.40 -7.31
C VAL A 143 -12.23 -16.66 -7.19
N LEU A 144 -13.55 -16.56 -7.36
CA LEU A 144 -14.47 -17.71 -7.28
C LEU A 144 -14.18 -18.76 -8.35
N ASN A 145 -13.85 -18.32 -9.57
CA ASN A 145 -13.52 -19.20 -10.68
C ASN A 145 -12.25 -20.03 -10.43
N LEU A 146 -11.36 -19.59 -9.52
CA LEU A 146 -10.17 -20.35 -9.14
C LEU A 146 -10.46 -21.55 -8.25
N GLN A 147 -11.69 -21.72 -7.73
CA GLN A 147 -12.08 -22.91 -6.96
C GLN A 147 -12.18 -24.17 -7.85
N PHE A 148 -12.38 -23.99 -9.15
CA PHE A 148 -12.63 -25.05 -10.11
C PHE A 148 -11.41 -25.37 -11.01
N VAL A 149 -10.25 -24.82 -10.66
CA VAL A 149 -8.96 -25.01 -11.35
C VAL A 149 -8.04 -25.83 -10.47
#